data_AF-A0AA88MPA5-F1
#
_entry.id   AF-A0AA88MPA5-F1
#
_cell.length_a   1.000
_cell.length_b   1.000
_cell.length_c   1.000
_cell.angle_alpha   90.00
_cell.angle_beta   90.00
_cell.angle_gamma   90.00
#
_symmetry.space_group_name_H-M   'P 1'
#
loop_
_entity.id
_entity.type
_entity.pdbx_description
1 polymer ?
#
loop_
_entity_poly.entity_id
_entity_poly.type
_entity_poly.pdbx_seq_one_letter_code
_entity_poly.pdbx_strand_id
1 'polypeptide(L)'
;MDPFHRGSTMENGNGFPSGEGVLSAVSDTSDVFKNSILAPLQNAYLYDESRQSFKYRSAALVKNPALEEKYNAFRAKRRDAGYSEEELSETYGFLLFDDINKAHALGETGVLSGNNACTTLGDPSKGVYISMYSDCLDLNRWYHGKSGYIAIIRLTKGRVKKVSENYTLNFTGPSPGFDCHVSEQLPSVSANTSSFLAFERTQYYMYELLDNGSNDTALSPSAACPFAIVSFSYTDTKTTLVIPQEKSEEKKTLCHYLPWRGQLQIGTQLYNVGLRSTATALVTGKLPPVVKVAQAISMLDLRQLLPQAVFETCFSSEVFLDGLYCSLCELVPSETEGASSLSLLLQEIKERDLALPVLLNDGGFLILLHSSYFLTYDDVGSDTKEVLQALFVFPQSQLVQRGTKFGGTKAAISPEILRFFQY
;
A
#
# COMPACT_ATOMS: atom_id res chain seq x y z
N MET A 1 6.69 53.75 -27.60
CA MET A 1 7.92 52.96 -27.70
C MET A 1 8.17 52.33 -26.34
N ASP A 2 7.82 51.05 -26.23
CA ASP A 2 8.38 50.07 -25.28
C ASP A 2 9.92 49.95 -25.47
N PRO A 3 10.74 49.28 -24.59
CA PRO A 3 10.37 48.06 -23.86
C PRO A 3 10.98 47.78 -22.45
N PHE A 4 10.28 46.91 -21.70
CA PHE A 4 10.73 45.73 -20.93
C PHE A 4 12.06 45.73 -20.11
N HIS A 5 11.93 45.55 -18.79
CA HIS A 5 12.30 44.31 -18.06
C HIS A 5 12.28 44.56 -16.54
N ARG A 6 11.30 44.01 -15.84
CA ARG A 6 11.40 43.77 -14.40
C ARG A 6 11.21 42.27 -14.19
N GLY A 7 12.33 41.55 -14.22
CA GLY A 7 12.39 40.13 -13.91
C GLY A 7 12.14 39.91 -12.42
N SER A 8 11.08 39.19 -12.12
CA SER A 8 10.82 38.56 -10.83
C SER A 8 11.77 37.37 -10.66
N THR A 9 12.77 37.49 -9.78
CA THR A 9 13.45 36.30 -9.23
C THR A 9 12.53 35.69 -8.17
N MET A 10 11.83 34.63 -8.58
CA MET A 10 11.26 33.66 -7.65
C MET A 10 12.41 32.95 -6.92
N GLU A 11 12.49 33.16 -5.61
CA GLU A 11 13.28 32.32 -4.72
C GLU A 11 12.65 30.92 -4.69
N ASN A 12 13.28 29.95 -5.36
CA ASN A 12 13.04 28.54 -5.13
C ASN A 12 13.67 28.15 -3.78
N GLY A 13 12.99 28.49 -2.70
CA GLY A 13 13.37 28.12 -1.34
C GLY A 13 12.80 26.76 -0.94
N ASN A 14 13.43 25.67 -1.34
CA ASN A 14 13.35 24.37 -0.64
C ASN A 14 14.76 24.03 -0.12
N GLY A 15 15.28 24.88 0.77
CA GLY A 15 16.49 24.62 1.52
C GLY A 15 16.17 23.88 2.82
N PHE A 16 16.92 22.81 3.12
CA PHE A 16 16.95 22.25 4.46
C PHE A 16 17.37 23.32 5.46
N PRO A 17 16.67 23.52 6.58
CA PRO A 17 17.20 24.33 7.66
C PRO A 17 18.45 23.64 8.20
N SER A 18 19.57 24.39 8.22
CA SER A 18 20.81 23.99 8.87
C SER A 18 20.60 23.95 10.38
N GLY A 19 20.00 22.87 10.88
CA GLY A 19 19.98 22.57 12.30
C GLY A 19 21.37 22.08 12.73
N GLU A 20 21.98 22.74 13.72
CA GLU A 20 23.03 22.11 14.52
C GLU A 20 22.42 20.87 15.19
N GLY A 21 22.89 19.68 14.83
CA GLY A 21 22.46 18.43 15.47
C GLY A 21 22.32 17.28 14.49
N VAL A 22 23.14 16.24 14.69
CA VAL A 22 23.15 14.89 14.10
C VAL A 22 23.05 14.73 12.57
N LEU A 23 22.43 15.61 11.81
CA LEU A 23 22.21 15.49 10.38
C LEU A 23 23.17 16.37 9.60
N SER A 24 23.84 15.80 8.61
CA SER A 24 24.65 16.57 7.67
C SER A 24 24.09 16.45 6.26
N ALA A 25 23.64 17.57 5.71
CA ALA A 25 23.13 17.64 4.35
C ALA A 25 24.19 17.17 3.34
N VAL A 26 23.74 16.45 2.32
CA VAL A 26 24.59 15.90 1.26
C VAL A 26 24.14 16.48 -0.09
N SER A 27 25.10 16.97 -0.88
CA SER A 27 24.81 17.37 -2.26
C SER A 27 24.52 16.15 -3.13
N ASP A 28 23.46 16.27 -3.93
CA ASP A 28 23.02 15.33 -4.96
C ASP A 28 24.10 14.99 -6.02
N THR A 29 25.06 15.88 -6.25
CA THR A 29 26.16 15.65 -7.19
C THR A 29 27.34 14.86 -6.60
N SER A 30 27.41 14.74 -5.26
CA SER A 30 28.55 14.15 -4.56
C SER A 30 28.66 12.63 -4.72
N ASP A 31 29.88 12.10 -4.61
CA ASP A 31 30.11 10.65 -4.63
C ASP A 31 29.47 9.94 -3.43
N VAL A 32 29.36 10.63 -2.29
CA VAL A 32 28.66 10.14 -1.10
C VAL A 32 27.18 9.93 -1.39
N PHE A 33 26.53 10.88 -2.06
CA PHE A 33 25.14 10.71 -2.46
C PHE A 33 24.97 9.54 -3.43
N LYS A 34 25.80 9.47 -4.48
CA LYS A 34 25.67 8.43 -5.51
C LYS A 34 25.95 7.02 -4.96
N ASN A 35 27.08 6.85 -4.26
CA ASN A 35 27.57 5.53 -3.89
C ASN A 35 27.03 5.04 -2.54
N SER A 36 26.82 5.94 -1.59
CA SER A 36 26.44 5.56 -0.22
C SER A 36 24.95 5.72 0.07
N ILE A 37 24.23 6.53 -0.70
CA ILE A 37 22.80 6.80 -0.48
C ILE A 37 21.94 6.22 -1.60
N LEU A 38 22.22 6.62 -2.84
CA LEU A 38 21.43 6.24 -4.00
C LEU A 38 21.62 4.77 -4.37
N ALA A 39 22.85 4.25 -4.31
CA ALA A 39 23.11 2.84 -4.64
C ALA A 39 22.38 1.86 -3.70
N PRO A 40 22.37 2.00 -2.36
CA PRO A 40 21.55 1.16 -1.49
C PRO A 40 20.06 1.18 -1.84
N LEU A 41 19.49 2.35 -2.16
CA LEU A 41 18.09 2.48 -2.58
C LEU A 41 17.84 1.71 -3.88
N GLN A 42 18.61 2.01 -4.93
CA GLN A 42 18.36 1.46 -6.28
C GLN A 42 18.70 -0.03 -6.42
N ASN A 43 19.65 -0.53 -5.63
CA ASN A 43 20.00 -1.94 -5.60
C ASN A 43 18.97 -2.79 -4.85
N ALA A 44 18.13 -2.15 -4.03
CA ALA A 44 17.11 -2.80 -3.22
C ALA A 44 15.69 -2.54 -3.75
N TYR A 45 15.51 -2.39 -5.07
CA TYR A 45 14.18 -2.41 -5.66
C TYR A 45 13.66 -3.84 -5.85
N LEU A 46 12.42 -4.06 -5.46
CA LEU A 46 11.65 -5.26 -5.77
C LEU A 46 11.08 -5.21 -7.19
N TYR A 47 10.74 -4.00 -7.67
CA TYR A 47 10.11 -3.77 -8.96
C TYR A 47 11.07 -3.00 -9.89
N ASP A 48 11.29 -3.51 -11.10
CA ASP A 48 12.22 -2.90 -12.06
C ASP A 48 11.77 -1.49 -12.49
N GLU A 49 10.46 -1.26 -12.56
CA GLU A 49 9.87 0.02 -12.95
C GLU A 49 10.20 1.15 -11.96
N SER A 50 10.48 0.82 -10.69
CA SER A 50 10.80 1.78 -9.63
C SER A 50 11.99 2.68 -9.99
N ARG A 51 12.94 2.16 -10.80
CA ARG A 51 14.10 2.94 -11.27
C ARG A 51 13.74 4.21 -12.04
N GLN A 52 12.60 4.20 -12.72
CA GLN A 52 12.14 5.34 -13.52
C GLN A 52 11.11 6.20 -12.77
N SER A 53 10.45 5.60 -11.76
CA SER A 53 9.36 6.25 -11.02
C SER A 53 9.83 7.01 -9.79
N PHE A 54 10.84 6.52 -9.08
CA PHE A 54 11.39 7.20 -7.90
C PHE A 54 12.44 8.23 -8.29
N LYS A 55 12.26 9.45 -7.79
CA LYS A 55 13.23 10.53 -7.90
C LYS A 55 13.65 10.98 -6.51
N TYR A 56 14.94 10.98 -6.24
CA TYR A 56 15.53 11.42 -4.99
C TYR A 56 16.13 12.81 -5.17
N ARG A 57 15.70 13.77 -4.35
CA ARG A 57 16.05 15.18 -4.57
C ARG A 57 17.02 15.73 -3.55
N SER A 58 16.94 15.25 -2.32
CA SER A 58 17.71 15.81 -1.22
C SER A 58 17.97 14.73 -0.17
N ALA A 59 19.14 14.77 0.47
CA ALA A 59 19.50 13.79 1.48
C ALA A 59 20.34 14.39 2.59
N ALA A 60 20.26 13.77 3.76
CA ALA A 60 21.13 14.05 4.90
C ALA A 60 21.68 12.72 5.46
N LEU A 61 22.96 12.72 5.82
CA LEU A 61 23.54 11.63 6.62
C LEU A 61 23.20 11.82 8.08
N VAL A 62 22.93 10.72 8.76
CA VAL A 62 22.81 10.65 10.21
C VAL A 62 24.19 10.41 10.80
N LYS A 63 24.66 11.35 11.62
CA LYS A 63 25.96 11.34 12.32
C LYS A 63 25.70 11.40 13.83
N ASN A 64 25.44 10.24 14.41
CA ASN A 64 25.31 10.07 15.85
C ASN A 64 26.36 9.09 16.35
N PRO A 65 27.47 9.57 16.96
CA PRO A 65 28.54 8.70 17.44
C PRO A 65 28.06 7.64 18.44
N ALA A 66 27.05 7.94 19.27
CA ALA A 66 26.54 7.00 20.25
C ALA A 66 25.78 5.83 19.59
N LEU A 67 24.99 6.10 18.54
CA LEU A 67 24.33 5.05 17.76
C LEU A 67 25.33 4.21 16.96
N GLU A 68 26.37 4.84 16.40
CA GLU A 68 27.44 4.13 15.70
C GLU A 68 28.26 3.24 16.64
N GLU A 69 28.64 3.74 17.82
CA GLU A 69 29.34 2.97 18.84
C GLU A 69 28.49 1.79 19.30
N LYS A 70 27.20 2.01 19.57
CA LYS A 70 26.24 0.96 19.92
C LYS A 70 26.15 -0.14 18.85
N TYR A 71 26.08 0.23 17.56
CA TYR A 71 26.07 -0.71 16.45
C TYR A 71 27.38 -1.52 16.34
N ASN A 72 28.52 -0.84 16.47
CA ASN A 72 29.84 -1.48 16.39
C ASN A 72 30.08 -2.43 17.58
N ALA A 73 29.67 -2.02 18.79
CA ALA A 73 29.74 -2.84 20.00
C ALA A 73 28.87 -4.09 19.88
N PHE A 74 27.64 -3.97 19.33
CA PHE A 74 26.79 -5.12 19.03
C PHE A 74 27.51 -6.13 18.13
N ARG A 75 28.08 -5.67 17.01
CA ARG A 75 28.79 -6.55 16.07
C ARG A 75 30.03 -7.19 16.69
N ALA A 76 30.79 -6.45 17.48
CA ALA A 76 31.95 -6.97 18.21
C ALA A 76 31.53 -8.08 19.19
N LYS A 77 30.50 -7.82 20.01
CA LYS A 77 29.94 -8.82 20.96
C LYS A 77 29.45 -10.08 20.24
N ARG A 78 28.79 -9.94 19.09
CA ARG A 78 28.34 -11.10 18.28
C ARG A 78 29.52 -11.86 17.67
N ARG A 79 30.57 -11.17 17.21
CA ARG A 79 31.81 -11.80 16.76
C ARG A 79 32.46 -12.63 17.88
N ASP A 80 32.58 -12.07 19.07
CA ASP A 80 33.15 -12.76 20.24
C ASP A 80 32.29 -13.97 20.66
N ALA A 81 30.97 -13.91 20.40
CA ALA A 81 30.03 -15.02 20.60
C ALA A 81 30.07 -16.08 19.48
N GLY A 82 30.99 -15.99 18.51
CA GLY A 82 31.23 -16.98 17.47
C GLY A 82 30.26 -16.92 16.28
N TYR A 83 29.73 -15.73 15.97
CA TYR A 83 28.92 -15.52 14.76
C TYR A 83 29.79 -15.57 13.50
N SER A 84 29.24 -16.08 12.40
CA SER A 84 29.96 -16.14 11.13
C SER A 84 30.05 -14.77 10.45
N GLU A 85 30.97 -14.59 9.50
CA GLU A 85 31.08 -13.35 8.72
C GLU A 85 29.81 -13.09 7.88
N GLU A 86 29.12 -14.13 7.43
CA GLU A 86 27.82 -14.00 6.76
C GLU A 86 26.72 -13.51 7.70
N GLU A 87 26.67 -14.00 8.94
CA GLU A 87 25.73 -13.52 9.97
C GLU A 87 26.01 -12.06 10.38
N LEU A 88 27.30 -11.68 10.36
CA LEU A 88 27.77 -10.32 10.64
C LEU A 88 27.80 -9.40 9.41
N SER A 89 27.32 -9.88 8.26
CA SER A 89 27.28 -9.11 7.02
C SER A 89 26.40 -7.87 7.18
N GLU A 90 26.93 -6.74 6.75
CA GLU A 90 26.24 -5.48 6.76
C GLU A 90 25.33 -5.38 5.53
N THR A 91 24.11 -4.89 5.74
CA THR A 91 23.14 -4.62 4.69
C THR A 91 22.35 -3.36 5.04
N TYR A 92 21.47 -2.95 4.14
CA TYR A 92 20.54 -1.84 4.36
C TYR A 92 19.10 -2.33 4.42
N GLY A 93 18.28 -1.57 5.13
CA GLY A 93 16.83 -1.65 5.13
C GLY A 93 16.22 -0.24 5.16
N PHE A 94 14.91 -0.15 4.99
CA PHE A 94 14.25 1.10 4.65
C PHE A 94 12.98 1.32 5.48
N LEU A 95 12.71 2.57 5.82
CA LEU A 95 11.50 3.02 6.52
C LEU A 95 10.93 4.25 5.82
N LEU A 96 9.61 4.27 5.63
CA LEU A 96 8.88 5.39 5.03
C LEU A 96 8.35 6.35 6.10
N PHE A 97 8.46 7.65 5.83
CA PHE A 97 7.91 8.72 6.64
C PHE A 97 7.28 9.80 5.77
N ASP A 98 6.09 10.26 6.15
CA ASP A 98 5.47 11.43 5.53
C ASP A 98 5.98 12.75 6.17
N ASP A 99 6.42 12.68 7.42
CA ASP A 99 6.90 13.82 8.20
C ASP A 99 8.43 13.77 8.38
N ILE A 100 9.10 14.85 7.98
CA ILE A 100 10.56 14.98 8.06
C ILE A 100 11.08 14.97 9.50
N ASN A 101 10.35 15.54 10.45
CA ASN A 101 10.76 15.61 11.85
C ASN A 101 10.73 14.21 12.48
N LYS A 102 9.72 13.39 12.12
CA LYS A 102 9.68 11.98 12.53
C LYS A 102 10.86 11.19 11.96
N ALA A 103 11.20 11.41 10.68
CA ALA A 103 12.38 10.80 10.08
C ALA A 103 13.66 11.26 10.79
N HIS A 104 13.80 12.56 11.06
CA HIS A 104 14.96 13.14 11.74
C HIS A 104 15.13 12.64 13.17
N ALA A 105 14.02 12.39 13.88
CA ALA A 105 14.05 11.87 15.26
C ALA A 105 14.81 10.53 15.37
N LEU A 106 14.80 9.70 14.31
CA LEU A 106 15.60 8.47 14.27
C LEU A 106 17.08 8.74 14.50
N GLY A 107 17.61 9.88 14.05
CA GLY A 107 19.01 10.23 14.24
C GLY A 107 19.40 10.34 15.70
N GLU A 108 18.46 10.70 16.57
CA GLU A 108 18.67 10.82 18.01
C GLU A 108 18.34 9.50 18.73
N THR A 109 17.21 8.88 18.40
CA THR A 109 16.65 7.77 19.18
C THR A 109 17.02 6.38 18.66
N GLY A 110 17.54 6.28 17.43
CA GLY A 110 17.59 5.02 16.69
C GLY A 110 16.20 4.60 16.19
N VAL A 111 16.07 3.35 15.74
CA VAL A 111 14.75 2.78 15.39
C VAL A 111 14.12 2.24 16.67
N LEU A 112 12.97 2.78 17.07
CA LEU A 112 12.24 2.36 18.27
C LEU A 112 11.22 1.26 17.96
N SER A 113 10.92 0.39 18.92
CA SER A 113 9.84 -0.58 18.81
C SER A 113 8.49 0.11 18.62
N GLY A 114 7.56 -0.59 17.96
CA GLY A 114 6.27 -0.02 17.55
C GLY A 114 6.37 0.96 16.38
N ASN A 115 7.43 0.89 15.57
CA ASN A 115 7.64 1.81 14.45
C ASN A 115 6.74 1.55 13.23
N ASN A 116 6.04 0.41 13.18
CA ASN A 116 5.19 0.00 12.07
C ASN A 116 3.97 -0.76 12.60
N ALA A 117 2.88 -0.78 11.83
CA ALA A 117 1.66 -1.53 12.11
C ALA A 117 1.78 -3.04 11.82
N CYS A 118 2.86 -3.50 11.19
CA CYS A 118 3.10 -4.93 10.97
C CYS A 118 3.16 -5.73 12.29
N THR A 119 2.53 -6.91 12.28
CA THR A 119 2.51 -7.86 13.40
C THR A 119 2.85 -9.29 12.98
N THR A 120 3.07 -9.51 11.69
CA THR A 120 3.14 -10.84 11.07
C THR A 120 4.36 -11.68 11.46
N LEU A 121 5.49 -11.05 11.78
CA LEU A 121 6.75 -11.74 12.09
C LEU A 121 7.10 -11.70 13.58
N GLY A 122 6.39 -10.88 14.36
CA GLY A 122 6.50 -10.79 15.80
C GLY A 122 5.82 -9.58 16.42
N ASP A 123 5.84 -9.56 17.75
CA ASP A 123 5.20 -8.52 18.56
C ASP A 123 5.84 -7.14 18.32
N PRO A 124 5.10 -6.15 17.78
CA PRO A 124 5.65 -4.83 17.48
C PRO A 124 6.17 -4.09 18.71
N SER A 125 5.74 -4.43 19.93
CA SER A 125 6.27 -3.84 21.16
C SER A 125 7.66 -4.37 21.55
N LYS A 126 8.06 -5.53 21.03
CA LYS A 126 9.28 -6.26 21.39
C LYS A 126 10.39 -6.18 20.33
N GLY A 127 10.14 -5.53 19.20
CA GLY A 127 11.10 -5.39 18.12
C GLY A 127 10.73 -4.31 17.13
N VAL A 128 11.51 -4.21 16.06
CA VAL A 128 11.34 -3.22 15.00
C VAL A 128 11.14 -3.91 13.66
N TYR A 129 10.25 -3.38 12.83
CA TYR A 129 10.05 -3.84 11.46
C TYR A 129 10.78 -2.91 10.50
N ILE A 130 11.62 -3.45 9.63
CA ILE A 130 12.38 -2.69 8.63
C ILE A 130 12.19 -3.35 7.26
N SER A 131 11.78 -2.58 6.26
CA SER A 131 11.54 -3.11 4.92
C SER A 131 12.85 -3.46 4.22
N MET A 132 12.88 -4.63 3.56
CA MET A 132 14.06 -5.10 2.82
C MET A 132 14.26 -4.36 1.50
N TYR A 133 13.17 -3.89 0.89
CA TYR A 133 13.16 -3.23 -0.40
C TYR A 133 12.75 -1.76 -0.28
N SER A 134 13.43 -0.89 -1.01
CA SER A 134 13.25 0.57 -0.94
C SER A 134 12.01 1.10 -1.67
N ASP A 135 11.34 0.23 -2.42
CA ASP A 135 10.10 0.47 -3.16
C ASP A 135 8.92 -0.40 -2.66
N CYS A 136 9.11 -1.14 -1.58
CA CYS A 136 8.06 -1.90 -0.89
C CYS A 136 8.02 -1.45 0.58
N LEU A 137 7.55 -0.23 0.81
CA LEU A 137 7.62 0.46 2.11
C LEU A 137 6.25 0.74 2.74
N ASP A 138 5.18 0.39 2.06
CA ASP A 138 3.81 0.68 2.45
C ASP A 138 2.92 -0.48 1.97
N LEU A 139 1.82 -0.71 2.69
CA LEU A 139 0.77 -1.63 2.29
C LEU A 139 0.10 -1.11 1.00
N ASN A 140 0.02 0.21 0.87
CA ASN A 140 -0.56 0.90 -0.27
C ASN A 140 0.43 0.99 -1.43
N ARG A 141 -0.07 0.85 -2.66
CA ARG A 141 0.75 1.07 -3.86
C ARG A 141 1.15 2.53 -4.00
N TRP A 142 2.31 2.74 -4.63
CA TRP A 142 2.75 4.06 -5.04
C TRP A 142 1.79 4.69 -6.06
N TYR A 143 1.48 5.97 -5.87
CA TYR A 143 0.65 6.76 -6.77
C TYR A 143 1.40 8.00 -7.24
N HIS A 144 1.02 8.49 -8.42
CA HIS A 144 1.63 9.66 -9.03
C HIS A 144 1.56 10.87 -8.09
N GLY A 145 2.70 11.51 -7.82
CA GLY A 145 2.78 12.67 -6.95
C GLY A 145 3.05 12.34 -5.48
N LYS A 146 3.02 11.07 -5.06
CA LYS A 146 3.42 10.69 -3.69
C LYS A 146 4.85 11.17 -3.44
N SER A 147 5.06 11.79 -2.29
CA SER A 147 6.37 12.25 -1.85
C SER A 147 6.50 12.06 -0.36
N GLY A 148 7.72 12.01 0.12
CA GLY A 148 8.00 11.79 1.54
C GLY A 148 9.49 11.58 1.75
N TYR A 149 9.81 10.89 2.84
CA TYR A 149 11.17 10.64 3.28
C TYR A 149 11.38 9.15 3.49
N ILE A 150 12.51 8.64 2.98
CA ILE A 150 12.97 7.28 3.22
C ILE A 150 14.19 7.36 4.13
N ALA A 151 14.09 6.75 5.30
CA ALA A 151 15.24 6.52 6.16
C ALA A 151 15.93 5.23 5.73
N ILE A 152 17.21 5.33 5.40
CA ILE A 152 18.10 4.22 5.14
C ILE A 152 18.72 3.79 6.46
N ILE A 153 18.48 2.53 6.84
CA ILE A 153 18.96 1.92 8.07
C ILE A 153 20.07 0.94 7.71
N ARG A 154 21.28 1.20 8.18
CA ARG A 154 22.38 0.23 8.13
C ARG A 154 22.15 -0.81 9.22
N LEU A 155 22.12 -2.09 8.85
CA LEU A 155 21.79 -3.17 9.78
C LEU A 155 22.67 -4.41 9.61
N THR A 156 22.81 -5.17 10.69
CA THR A 156 23.43 -6.51 10.69
C THR A 156 22.36 -7.50 11.13
N LYS A 157 22.02 -8.46 10.28
CA LYS A 157 20.89 -9.39 10.53
C LYS A 157 21.14 -10.35 11.69
N GLY A 158 22.41 -10.69 11.96
CA GLY A 158 22.77 -11.71 12.93
C GLY A 158 22.20 -13.06 12.55
N ARG A 159 21.81 -13.85 13.55
CA ARG A 159 21.16 -15.15 13.34
C ARG A 159 19.71 -14.95 12.95
N VAL A 160 19.38 -15.39 11.75
CA VAL A 160 18.03 -15.23 11.19
C VAL A 160 17.19 -16.47 11.43
N LYS A 161 16.05 -16.30 12.09
CA LYS A 161 15.00 -17.30 12.19
C LYS A 161 13.97 -17.09 11.08
N LYS A 162 13.67 -18.14 10.34
CA LYS A 162 12.51 -18.15 9.45
C LYS A 162 11.27 -18.51 10.26
N VAL A 163 10.21 -17.73 10.11
CA VAL A 163 8.91 -17.93 10.78
C VAL A 163 7.78 -17.84 9.75
N SER A 164 6.72 -18.61 9.97
CA SER A 164 5.48 -18.42 9.21
C SER A 164 4.79 -17.13 9.65
N GLU A 165 4.15 -16.42 8.72
CA GLU A 165 3.39 -15.21 9.04
C GLU A 165 2.23 -15.52 10.01
N ASN A 166 2.11 -14.73 11.08
CA ASN A 166 1.10 -14.88 12.11
C ASN A 166 0.16 -13.67 12.14
N TYR A 167 -1.10 -13.87 11.75
CA TYR A 167 -2.12 -12.82 11.70
C TYR A 167 -3.02 -12.79 12.94
N THR A 168 -2.65 -13.52 14.00
CA THR A 168 -3.43 -13.58 15.23
C THR A 168 -2.94 -12.54 16.24
N LEU A 169 -3.75 -12.28 17.27
CA LEU A 169 -3.34 -11.43 18.40
C LEU A 169 -2.33 -12.11 19.33
N ASN A 170 -2.09 -13.42 19.16
CA ASN A 170 -1.04 -14.15 19.87
C ASN A 170 0.26 -14.03 19.06
N PHE A 171 0.87 -12.85 19.12
CA PHE A 171 2.04 -12.52 18.30
C PHE A 171 3.21 -13.48 18.51
N THR A 172 4.02 -13.64 17.46
CA THR A 172 5.24 -14.44 17.53
C THR A 172 6.27 -13.73 18.42
N GLY A 173 6.62 -14.34 19.55
CA GLY A 173 7.63 -13.76 20.45
C GLY A 173 9.05 -13.83 19.86
N PRO A 174 9.97 -12.94 20.28
CA PRO A 174 11.41 -13.06 20.00
C PRO A 174 11.95 -14.48 20.28
N SER A 175 12.75 -15.02 19.36
CA SER A 175 13.32 -16.38 19.48
C SER A 175 14.69 -16.33 20.15
N PRO A 176 14.89 -17.01 21.30
CA PRO A 176 16.21 -17.08 21.95
C PRO A 176 17.28 -17.65 21.02
N GLY A 177 18.45 -17.01 20.98
CA GLY A 177 19.58 -17.41 20.13
C GLY A 177 19.51 -16.90 18.68
N PHE A 178 18.49 -16.13 18.33
CA PHE A 178 18.34 -15.43 17.05
C PHE A 178 18.25 -13.91 17.29
N ASP A 179 18.55 -13.11 16.28
CA ASP A 179 18.51 -11.64 16.33
C ASP A 179 17.43 -11.05 15.41
N CYS A 180 16.94 -11.85 14.46
CA CYS A 180 16.01 -11.39 13.44
C CYS A 180 15.04 -12.50 13.04
N HIS A 181 13.77 -12.15 12.83
CA HIS A 181 12.82 -12.97 12.10
C HIS A 181 12.64 -12.47 10.67
N VAL A 182 12.51 -13.43 9.76
CA VAL A 182 12.07 -13.20 8.38
C VAL A 182 10.97 -14.19 8.03
N SER A 183 10.14 -13.83 7.06
CA SER A 183 9.12 -14.71 6.50
C SER A 183 9.74 -15.99 5.91
N GLU A 184 9.14 -17.14 6.20
CA GLU A 184 9.40 -18.39 5.46
C GLU A 184 9.06 -18.29 3.97
N GLN A 185 8.10 -17.43 3.64
CA GLN A 185 7.64 -17.15 2.27
C GLN A 185 8.49 -16.08 1.58
N LEU A 186 9.51 -15.51 2.22
CA LEU A 186 10.41 -14.52 1.59
C LEU A 186 10.94 -14.99 0.22
N PRO A 187 11.41 -16.25 0.02
CA PRO A 187 11.92 -16.69 -1.28
C PRO A 187 10.86 -16.80 -2.39
N SER A 188 9.57 -16.81 -2.05
CA SER A 188 8.47 -16.88 -3.02
C SER A 188 7.93 -15.51 -3.41
N VAL A 189 8.40 -14.44 -2.77
CA VAL A 189 8.02 -13.06 -3.11
C VAL A 189 8.63 -12.68 -4.46
N SER A 190 7.80 -12.12 -5.34
CA SER A 190 8.20 -11.63 -6.65
C SER A 190 7.38 -10.39 -7.01
N ALA A 191 7.68 -9.78 -8.17
CA ALA A 191 6.90 -8.66 -8.70
C ALA A 191 5.40 -8.97 -8.90
N ASN A 192 5.03 -10.25 -9.00
CA ASN A 192 3.64 -10.70 -9.14
C ASN A 192 2.91 -10.88 -7.79
N THR A 193 3.64 -10.84 -6.67
CA THR A 193 3.05 -10.90 -5.33
C THR A 193 2.25 -9.62 -5.09
N SER A 194 1.06 -9.75 -4.47
CA SER A 194 0.26 -8.57 -4.11
C SER A 194 1.07 -7.63 -3.21
N SER A 195 0.86 -6.31 -3.33
CA SER A 195 1.64 -5.31 -2.58
C SER A 195 1.59 -5.53 -1.08
N PHE A 196 0.39 -5.88 -0.57
CA PHE A 196 0.18 -6.25 0.83
C PHE A 196 1.08 -7.41 1.27
N LEU A 197 1.02 -8.55 0.58
CA LEU A 197 1.82 -9.72 0.94
C LEU A 197 3.31 -9.51 0.68
N ALA A 198 3.66 -8.77 -0.36
CA ALA A 198 5.04 -8.41 -0.66
C ALA A 198 5.62 -7.58 0.49
N PHE A 199 4.89 -6.56 0.95
CA PHE A 199 5.30 -5.73 2.07
C PHE A 199 5.51 -6.58 3.33
N GLU A 200 4.50 -7.31 3.79
CA GLU A 200 4.60 -8.09 5.03
C GLU A 200 5.68 -9.17 5.01
N ARG A 201 5.87 -9.85 3.87
CA ARG A 201 6.85 -10.95 3.75
C ARG A 201 8.28 -10.47 3.52
N THR A 202 8.45 -9.20 3.15
CA THR A 202 9.76 -8.58 2.90
C THR A 202 10.16 -7.61 4.01
N GLN A 203 9.77 -7.90 5.25
CA GLN A 203 10.25 -7.20 6.43
C GLN A 203 11.35 -7.99 7.15
N TYR A 204 12.35 -7.28 7.66
CA TYR A 204 13.15 -7.72 8.80
C TYR A 204 12.40 -7.37 10.07
N TYR A 205 12.09 -8.35 10.91
CA TYR A 205 11.70 -8.09 12.30
C TYR A 205 12.93 -8.29 13.18
N MET A 206 13.50 -7.21 13.70
CA MET A 206 14.74 -7.22 14.48
C MET A 206 14.44 -6.95 15.95
N TYR A 207 15.13 -7.66 16.83
CA TYR A 207 14.97 -7.51 18.27
C TYR A 207 16.29 -7.78 18.99
N GLU A 208 16.41 -7.28 20.21
CA GLU A 208 17.57 -7.52 21.06
C GLU A 208 17.09 -7.90 22.45
N LEU A 209 17.26 -9.18 22.80
CA LEU A 209 16.96 -9.69 24.14
C LEU A 209 17.96 -9.14 25.14
N LEU A 210 17.46 -8.67 26.30
CA LEU A 210 18.30 -8.16 27.37
C LEU A 210 18.89 -9.31 28.20
N ASP A 211 20.18 -9.24 28.53
CA ASP A 211 20.91 -10.30 29.26
C ASP A 211 20.53 -10.40 30.76
N ASN A 212 19.45 -9.74 31.19
CA ASN A 212 18.99 -9.69 32.58
C ASN A 212 18.15 -10.92 32.99
N GLY A 213 18.03 -11.94 32.12
CA GLY A 213 17.21 -13.13 32.36
C GLY A 213 15.70 -12.88 32.30
N SER A 214 15.27 -11.67 31.93
CA SER A 214 13.86 -11.36 31.60
C SER A 214 13.60 -11.62 30.12
N ASN A 215 12.33 -11.77 29.73
CA ASN A 215 11.90 -11.76 28.33
C ASN A 215 11.72 -10.33 27.78
N ASP A 216 12.49 -9.37 28.30
CA ASP A 216 12.47 -7.99 27.84
C ASP A 216 13.46 -7.77 26.71
N THR A 217 13.10 -6.81 25.87
CA THR A 217 13.83 -6.46 24.66
C THR A 217 14.22 -4.99 24.71
N ALA A 218 15.36 -4.66 24.10
CA ALA A 218 15.73 -3.27 23.93
C ALA A 218 14.67 -2.53 23.10
N LEU A 219 14.26 -1.34 23.54
CA LEU A 219 13.35 -0.48 22.78
C LEU A 219 13.92 -0.07 21.42
N SER A 220 15.25 0.08 21.34
CA SER A 220 15.95 0.32 20.08
C SER A 220 17.02 -0.74 19.89
N PRO A 221 16.80 -1.76 19.04
CA PRO A 221 17.78 -2.80 18.79
C PRO A 221 19.09 -2.24 18.21
N SER A 222 20.21 -2.59 18.83
CA SER A 222 21.56 -2.09 18.47
C SER A 222 22.00 -2.50 17.07
N ALA A 223 21.40 -3.57 16.54
CA ALA A 223 21.67 -4.11 15.21
C ALA A 223 21.14 -3.25 14.05
N ALA A 224 20.36 -2.19 14.33
CA ALA A 224 19.77 -1.29 13.35
C ALA A 224 20.19 0.17 13.63
N CYS A 225 21.05 0.70 12.75
CA CYS A 225 21.62 2.05 12.87
C CYS A 225 21.11 2.94 11.73
N PRO A 226 20.34 4.01 12.00
CA PRO A 226 19.99 5.00 10.99
C PRO A 226 21.25 5.57 10.34
N PHE A 227 21.25 5.65 9.01
CA PHE A 227 22.43 6.02 8.23
C PHE A 227 22.21 7.28 7.39
N ALA A 228 21.08 7.35 6.69
CA ALA A 228 20.73 8.50 5.87
C ALA A 228 19.22 8.70 5.79
N ILE A 229 18.79 9.92 5.51
CA ILE A 229 17.39 10.27 5.26
C ILE A 229 17.34 10.94 3.90
N VAL A 230 16.44 10.49 3.04
CA VAL A 230 16.36 10.92 1.63
C VAL A 230 14.93 11.32 1.31
N SER A 231 14.75 12.51 0.74
CA SER A 231 13.46 12.91 0.17
C SER A 231 13.24 12.22 -1.18
N PHE A 232 12.05 11.72 -1.40
CA PHE A 232 11.66 11.13 -2.67
C PHE A 232 10.37 11.74 -3.20
N SER A 233 10.21 11.66 -4.52
CA SER A 233 8.93 11.86 -5.21
C SER A 233 8.72 10.71 -6.18
N TYR A 234 7.52 10.16 -6.19
CA TYR A 234 7.11 9.12 -7.11
C TYR A 234 6.36 9.72 -8.28
N THR A 235 6.78 9.37 -9.50
CA THR A 235 6.12 9.77 -10.74
C THR A 235 5.75 8.50 -11.49
N ASP A 236 4.47 8.27 -11.74
CA ASP A 236 4.08 7.20 -12.66
C ASP A 236 4.49 7.59 -14.09
N THR A 237 5.45 6.83 -14.63
CA THR A 237 5.99 7.05 -15.97
C THR A 237 4.96 6.78 -17.05
N LYS A 238 3.88 6.04 -16.77
CA LYS A 238 2.73 5.88 -17.68
C LYS A 238 1.91 7.17 -17.81
N THR A 239 1.91 8.04 -16.81
CA THR A 239 1.21 9.34 -16.81
C THR A 239 2.05 10.47 -17.43
N THR A 240 3.37 10.27 -17.55
CA THR A 240 4.33 11.33 -17.98
C THR A 240 4.43 11.48 -19.51
N LEU A 241 3.62 10.75 -20.29
CA LEU A 241 3.59 10.85 -21.76
C LEU A 241 2.82 12.07 -22.30
N VAL A 242 2.39 13.00 -21.46
CA VAL A 242 1.73 14.25 -21.90
C VAL A 242 2.70 15.43 -21.81
N ILE A 243 3.65 15.48 -22.75
CA ILE A 243 4.26 16.75 -23.19
C ILE A 243 4.01 16.84 -24.71
N PRO A 244 3.45 17.96 -25.22
CA PRO A 244 3.07 18.06 -26.62
C PRO A 244 4.31 18.29 -27.49
N GLN A 245 4.75 17.25 -28.21
CA GLN A 245 5.61 17.40 -29.37
C GLN A 245 5.10 16.56 -30.53
N GLU A 246 5.32 17.12 -31.71
CA GLU A 246 4.54 16.92 -32.92
C GLU A 246 4.79 15.56 -33.59
N LYS A 247 3.70 15.02 -34.15
CA LYS A 247 3.63 14.09 -35.29
C LYS A 247 4.58 12.88 -35.28
N SER A 248 4.03 11.73 -34.90
CA SER A 248 3.82 10.60 -35.84
C SER A 248 3.01 9.53 -35.13
N GLU A 249 1.91 9.12 -35.76
CA GLU A 249 1.06 8.02 -35.31
C GLU A 249 1.84 6.69 -35.37
N GLU A 250 1.72 5.89 -34.32
CA GLU A 250 1.41 4.45 -34.43
C GLU A 250 0.92 3.94 -33.07
N LYS A 251 -0.41 3.89 -32.93
CA LYS A 251 -1.15 3.42 -31.76
C LYS A 251 -0.88 1.93 -31.51
N LYS A 252 -0.32 1.59 -30.34
CA LYS A 252 -0.65 0.34 -29.65
C LYS A 252 -1.49 0.66 -28.42
N THR A 253 -2.79 0.64 -28.65
CA THR A 253 -3.89 0.81 -27.70
C THR A 253 -3.78 -0.22 -26.56
N LEU A 254 -3.44 0.22 -25.35
CA LEU A 254 -3.72 -0.56 -24.14
C LEU A 254 -5.24 -0.55 -23.94
N CYS A 255 -5.89 -1.64 -24.33
CA CYS A 255 -7.34 -1.79 -24.26
C CYS A 255 -7.78 -1.79 -22.80
N HIS A 256 -8.45 -0.73 -22.35
CA HIS A 256 -9.18 -0.73 -21.08
C HIS A 256 -10.28 -1.80 -21.17
N TYR A 257 -10.14 -2.89 -20.41
CA TYR A 257 -11.15 -3.93 -20.35
C TYR A 257 -12.40 -3.37 -19.64
N LEU A 258 -13.51 -3.27 -20.36
CA LEU A 258 -14.83 -2.98 -19.80
C LEU A 258 -15.56 -4.31 -19.66
N PRO A 259 -15.45 -4.98 -18.50
CA PRO A 259 -16.05 -6.28 -18.27
C PRO A 259 -17.56 -6.34 -18.56
N TRP A 260 -18.27 -5.21 -18.50
CA TRP A 260 -19.68 -5.13 -18.84
C TRP A 260 -20.07 -3.72 -19.28
N ARG A 261 -21.05 -3.63 -20.20
CA ARG A 261 -21.76 -2.41 -20.56
C ARG A 261 -23.25 -2.72 -20.60
N GLY A 262 -24.05 -1.81 -20.07
CA GLY A 262 -25.50 -1.92 -20.10
C GLY A 262 -26.16 -0.70 -19.49
N GLN A 263 -27.37 -0.89 -19.00
CA GLN A 263 -28.20 0.18 -18.48
C GLN A 263 -28.53 -0.07 -17.02
N LEU A 264 -28.36 0.95 -16.18
CA LEU A 264 -28.85 0.96 -14.81
C LEU A 264 -30.24 1.61 -14.80
N GLN A 265 -31.25 0.89 -14.34
CA GLN A 265 -32.61 1.40 -14.20
C GLN A 265 -32.91 1.66 -12.72
N ILE A 266 -33.26 2.91 -12.38
CA ILE A 266 -33.67 3.32 -11.04
C ILE A 266 -35.03 4.02 -11.18
N GLY A 267 -36.10 3.36 -10.73
CA GLY A 267 -37.46 3.83 -10.99
C GLY A 267 -37.75 3.99 -12.49
N THR A 268 -38.07 5.20 -12.92
CA THR A 268 -38.31 5.55 -14.34
C THR A 268 -37.04 6.00 -15.08
N GLN A 269 -35.92 6.19 -14.39
CA GLN A 269 -34.69 6.72 -14.97
C GLN A 269 -33.76 5.60 -15.46
N LEU A 270 -33.11 5.81 -16.60
CA LEU A 270 -32.15 4.88 -17.20
C LEU A 270 -30.79 5.57 -17.37
N TYR A 271 -29.71 4.89 -16.98
CA TYR A 271 -28.34 5.37 -17.09
C TYR A 271 -27.51 4.39 -17.93
N ASN A 272 -26.89 4.88 -19.01
CA ASN A 272 -25.98 4.08 -19.83
C ASN A 272 -24.62 4.00 -19.15
N VAL A 273 -24.26 2.83 -18.63
CA VAL A 273 -23.10 2.65 -17.76
C VAL A 273 -22.25 1.46 -18.19
N GLY A 274 -20.96 1.54 -17.94
CA GLY A 274 -20.01 0.46 -18.06
C GLY A 274 -19.36 0.18 -16.72
N LEU A 275 -18.93 -1.06 -16.51
CA LEU A 275 -18.05 -1.42 -15.42
C LEU A 275 -16.62 -1.38 -15.92
N ARG A 276 -15.78 -0.61 -15.25
CA ARG A 276 -14.33 -0.59 -15.45
C ARG A 276 -13.68 -1.34 -14.30
N SER A 277 -12.81 -2.28 -14.64
CA SER A 277 -11.99 -3.01 -13.66
C SER A 277 -10.52 -2.86 -14.00
N THR A 278 -9.68 -2.81 -12.95
CA THR A 278 -8.23 -2.90 -13.06
C THR A 278 -7.71 -4.34 -13.03
N ALA A 279 -8.59 -5.33 -12.81
CA ALA A 279 -8.25 -6.76 -12.76
C ALA A 279 -8.28 -7.41 -14.15
N THR A 280 -7.35 -8.34 -14.40
CA THR A 280 -7.19 -9.02 -15.69
C THR A 280 -8.30 -10.02 -16.03
N ALA A 281 -9.17 -10.37 -15.09
CA ALA A 281 -10.34 -11.20 -15.33
C ALA A 281 -11.34 -11.10 -14.16
N LEU A 282 -12.39 -10.28 -14.31
CA LEU A 282 -13.62 -10.46 -13.56
C LEU A 282 -14.60 -11.20 -14.45
N VAL A 283 -15.19 -12.27 -13.93
CA VAL A 283 -16.37 -12.89 -14.56
C VAL A 283 -17.57 -12.05 -14.16
N THR A 284 -17.78 -10.92 -14.86
CA THR A 284 -19.06 -10.19 -14.86
C THR A 284 -20.11 -10.86 -15.77
N GLY A 285 -19.81 -12.06 -16.28
CA GLY A 285 -20.47 -12.73 -17.41
C GLY A 285 -21.94 -13.11 -17.23
N LYS A 286 -22.65 -12.56 -16.22
CA LYS A 286 -24.06 -12.81 -15.95
C LYS A 286 -24.87 -11.56 -15.59
N LEU A 287 -24.29 -10.35 -15.69
CA LEU A 287 -25.09 -9.14 -15.52
C LEU A 287 -26.06 -8.97 -16.69
N PRO A 288 -27.36 -8.77 -16.45
CA PRO A 288 -28.33 -8.51 -17.50
C PRO A 288 -27.97 -7.21 -18.24
N PRO A 289 -28.41 -7.04 -19.51
CA PRO A 289 -28.21 -5.78 -20.23
C PRO A 289 -28.85 -4.57 -19.53
N VAL A 290 -29.89 -4.81 -18.73
CA VAL A 290 -30.54 -3.81 -17.88
C VAL A 290 -30.53 -4.30 -16.44
N VAL A 291 -29.81 -3.59 -15.58
CA VAL A 291 -29.72 -3.82 -14.14
C VAL A 291 -30.76 -2.95 -13.46
N LYS A 292 -31.75 -3.57 -12.81
CA LYS A 292 -32.84 -2.85 -12.14
C LYS A 292 -32.56 -2.72 -10.65
N VAL A 293 -32.56 -1.49 -10.14
CA VAL A 293 -32.52 -1.20 -8.71
C VAL A 293 -33.96 -1.11 -8.22
N ALA A 294 -34.34 -2.02 -7.34
CA ALA A 294 -35.70 -2.06 -6.79
C ALA A 294 -35.90 -1.01 -5.68
N GLN A 295 -34.97 -0.96 -4.74
CA GLN A 295 -35.00 -0.03 -3.61
C GLN A 295 -33.59 0.35 -3.17
N ALA A 296 -33.46 1.52 -2.55
CA ALA A 296 -32.23 1.95 -1.88
C ALA A 296 -32.23 1.47 -0.43
N ILE A 297 -31.05 1.21 0.12
CA ILE A 297 -30.84 0.88 1.54
C ILE A 297 -29.98 1.96 2.19
N SER A 298 -30.19 2.26 3.47
CA SER A 298 -29.30 3.16 4.21
C SER A 298 -27.94 2.51 4.47
N MET A 299 -26.88 3.31 4.53
CA MET A 299 -25.55 2.79 4.89
C MET A 299 -25.51 2.24 6.32
N LEU A 300 -26.34 2.75 7.22
CA LEU A 300 -26.49 2.23 8.59
C LEU A 300 -27.00 0.78 8.56
N ASP A 301 -28.05 0.51 7.79
CA ASP A 301 -28.61 -0.84 7.68
C ASP A 301 -27.66 -1.75 6.90
N LEU A 302 -27.03 -1.24 5.84
CA LEU A 302 -26.08 -2.02 5.05
C LEU A 302 -24.87 -2.48 5.86
N ARG A 303 -24.34 -1.64 6.75
CA ARG A 303 -23.23 -1.98 7.65
C ARG A 303 -23.59 -3.03 8.70
N GLN A 304 -24.88 -3.23 8.98
CA GLN A 304 -25.34 -4.34 9.83
C GLN A 304 -25.45 -5.66 9.06
N LEU A 305 -25.59 -5.60 7.74
CA LEU A 305 -25.77 -6.77 6.87
C LEU A 305 -24.46 -7.33 6.32
N LEU A 306 -23.45 -6.48 6.12
CA LEU A 306 -22.16 -6.88 5.58
C LEU A 306 -21.05 -6.79 6.64
N PRO A 307 -20.04 -7.68 6.56
CA PRO A 307 -18.88 -7.59 7.43
C PRO A 307 -18.20 -6.23 7.34
N GLN A 308 -17.77 -5.69 8.48
CA GLN A 308 -17.14 -4.37 8.56
C GLN A 308 -15.91 -4.26 7.63
N ALA A 309 -15.13 -5.34 7.49
CA ALA A 309 -13.94 -5.41 6.65
C ALA A 309 -14.20 -5.06 5.17
N VAL A 310 -15.42 -5.20 4.67
CA VAL A 310 -15.82 -4.85 3.30
C VAL A 310 -15.74 -3.34 3.05
N PHE A 311 -15.95 -2.52 4.08
CA PHE A 311 -15.94 -1.06 3.99
C PHE A 311 -14.59 -0.44 4.37
N GLU A 312 -13.67 -1.23 4.92
CA GLU A 312 -12.40 -0.74 5.44
C GLU A 312 -11.28 -0.73 4.40
N THR A 313 -11.47 -1.40 3.25
CA THR A 313 -10.42 -1.53 2.22
C THR A 313 -10.99 -1.50 0.80
N CYS A 314 -10.29 -0.82 -0.12
CA CYS A 314 -10.52 -0.93 -1.56
C CYS A 314 -9.66 -2.08 -2.11
N PHE A 315 -10.27 -3.06 -2.78
CA PHE A 315 -9.56 -4.21 -3.36
C PHE A 315 -9.65 -4.22 -4.90
N SER A 316 -8.52 -4.52 -5.55
CA SER A 316 -8.41 -4.55 -7.01
C SER A 316 -8.72 -5.90 -7.65
N SER A 317 -9.04 -6.93 -6.85
CA SER A 317 -9.38 -8.29 -7.28
C SER A 317 -10.37 -8.92 -6.31
N GLU A 318 -10.89 -10.10 -6.64
CA GLU A 318 -11.75 -10.85 -5.70
C GLU A 318 -10.97 -11.15 -4.40
N VAL A 319 -11.59 -10.85 -3.26
CA VAL A 319 -11.08 -11.10 -1.90
C VAL A 319 -12.09 -11.92 -1.12
N PHE A 320 -11.64 -12.75 -0.19
CA PHE A 320 -12.52 -13.49 0.71
C PHE A 320 -12.55 -12.79 2.08
N LEU A 321 -13.70 -12.24 2.44
CA LEU A 321 -13.95 -11.48 3.66
C LEU A 321 -15.11 -12.13 4.43
N ASP A 322 -14.83 -12.66 5.61
CA ASP A 322 -15.81 -13.22 6.55
C ASP A 322 -16.89 -14.14 5.91
N GLY A 323 -16.45 -15.08 5.08
CA GLY A 323 -17.37 -16.04 4.43
C GLY A 323 -17.91 -15.60 3.08
N LEU A 324 -17.57 -14.40 2.61
CA LEU A 324 -18.06 -13.81 1.36
C LEU A 324 -16.91 -13.46 0.42
N TYR A 325 -17.07 -13.75 -0.86
CA TYR A 325 -16.18 -13.33 -1.93
C TYR A 325 -16.62 -11.96 -2.43
N CYS A 326 -15.76 -10.95 -2.29
CA CYS A 326 -16.04 -9.57 -2.66
C CYS A 326 -15.15 -9.13 -3.83
N SER A 327 -15.69 -8.43 -4.82
CA SER A 327 -14.89 -7.77 -5.88
C SER A 327 -15.42 -6.37 -6.19
N LEU A 328 -14.52 -5.43 -6.50
CA LEU A 328 -14.86 -4.02 -6.68
C LEU A 328 -14.61 -3.57 -8.13
N CYS A 329 -15.52 -2.79 -8.68
CA CYS A 329 -15.43 -2.17 -9.99
C CYS A 329 -15.81 -0.70 -9.93
N GLU A 330 -15.28 0.12 -10.83
CA GLU A 330 -15.73 1.48 -11.02
C GLU A 330 -16.90 1.50 -12.02
N LEU A 331 -18.01 2.15 -11.66
CA LEU A 331 -19.10 2.41 -12.60
C LEU A 331 -18.82 3.70 -13.37
N VAL A 332 -18.70 3.59 -14.69
CA VAL A 332 -18.37 4.71 -15.59
C VAL A 332 -19.49 4.97 -16.58
N PRO A 333 -19.76 6.22 -16.99
CA PRO A 333 -20.72 6.48 -18.05
C PRO A 333 -20.22 5.87 -19.36
N SER A 334 -21.11 5.23 -20.12
CA SER A 334 -20.73 4.61 -21.40
C SER A 334 -20.58 5.63 -22.54
N GLU A 335 -21.22 6.79 -22.41
CA GLU A 335 -21.26 7.87 -23.42
C GLU A 335 -21.10 9.24 -22.74
N THR A 336 -20.51 10.21 -23.43
CA THR A 336 -20.24 11.57 -22.93
C THR A 336 -21.49 12.37 -22.56
N GLU A 337 -22.65 12.05 -23.14
CA GLU A 337 -23.92 12.73 -22.85
C GLU A 337 -24.56 12.29 -21.52
N GLY A 338 -24.22 11.10 -21.01
CA GLY A 338 -24.77 10.56 -19.76
C GLY A 338 -24.00 10.94 -18.48
N ALA A 339 -22.85 11.61 -18.61
CA ALA A 339 -21.95 11.90 -17.49
C ALA A 339 -22.57 12.83 -16.44
N SER A 340 -23.38 13.82 -16.87
CA SER A 340 -24.04 14.79 -15.98
C SER A 340 -25.19 14.19 -15.16
N SER A 341 -25.90 13.20 -15.72
CA SER A 341 -26.99 12.51 -15.02
C SER A 341 -26.44 11.54 -13.97
N LEU A 342 -25.34 10.84 -14.28
CA LEU A 342 -24.70 9.93 -13.33
C LEU A 342 -24.04 10.68 -12.16
N SER A 343 -23.48 11.88 -12.40
CA SER A 343 -22.94 12.71 -11.32
C SER A 343 -24.02 13.21 -10.36
N LEU A 344 -25.24 13.51 -10.85
CA LEU A 344 -26.37 13.88 -9.99
C LEU A 344 -26.81 12.69 -9.12
N LEU A 345 -26.87 11.49 -9.69
CA LEU A 345 -27.17 10.27 -8.93
C LEU A 345 -26.11 10.01 -7.85
N LEU A 346 -24.83 10.17 -8.21
CA LEU A 346 -23.72 10.03 -7.27
C LEU A 346 -23.83 10.99 -6.08
N GLN A 347 -24.17 12.25 -6.35
CA GLN A 347 -24.39 13.26 -5.33
C GLN A 347 -25.59 12.92 -4.43
N GLU A 348 -26.71 12.45 -5.00
CA GLU A 348 -27.89 12.05 -4.23
C GLU A 348 -27.59 10.87 -3.28
N ILE A 349 -26.85 9.86 -3.76
CA ILE A 349 -26.43 8.70 -2.96
C ILE A 349 -25.59 9.16 -1.77
N LYS A 350 -24.63 10.08 -2.00
CA LYS A 350 -23.77 10.64 -0.97
C LYS A 350 -24.55 11.46 0.06
N GLU A 351 -25.39 12.38 -0.40
CA GLU A 351 -26.15 13.30 0.47
C GLU A 351 -27.17 12.56 1.35
N ARG A 352 -27.77 11.49 0.83
CA ARG A 352 -28.83 10.74 1.53
C ARG A 352 -28.32 9.52 2.30
N ASP A 353 -27.01 9.30 2.31
CA ASP A 353 -26.37 8.14 2.95
C ASP A 353 -26.92 6.78 2.51
N LEU A 354 -27.08 6.62 1.18
CA LEU A 354 -27.74 5.48 0.56
C LEU A 354 -26.76 4.55 -0.16
N ALA A 355 -27.22 3.33 -0.37
CA ALA A 355 -26.63 2.32 -1.23
C ALA A 355 -27.70 1.73 -2.14
N LEU A 356 -27.32 1.32 -3.36
CA LEU A 356 -28.24 0.74 -4.34
C LEU A 356 -27.93 -0.74 -4.54
N PRO A 357 -28.59 -1.64 -3.78
CA PRO A 357 -28.42 -3.08 -3.92
C PRO A 357 -29.21 -3.63 -5.11
N VAL A 358 -28.66 -4.67 -5.72
CA VAL A 358 -29.22 -5.41 -6.83
C VAL A 358 -28.94 -6.88 -6.58
N LEU A 359 -30.01 -7.69 -6.55
CA LEU A 359 -29.89 -9.14 -6.52
C LEU A 359 -29.48 -9.66 -7.91
N LEU A 360 -28.45 -10.50 -7.95
CA LEU A 360 -27.96 -11.11 -9.19
C LEU A 360 -28.57 -12.50 -9.39
N ASN A 361 -28.71 -12.91 -10.65
CA ASN A 361 -29.36 -14.17 -11.04
C ASN A 361 -28.61 -15.43 -10.57
N ASP A 362 -27.34 -15.30 -10.23
CA ASP A 362 -26.45 -16.35 -9.74
C ASP A 362 -26.37 -16.40 -8.21
N GLY A 363 -27.25 -15.66 -7.51
CA GLY A 363 -27.36 -15.70 -6.06
C GLY A 363 -26.36 -14.81 -5.33
N GLY A 364 -25.61 -13.96 -6.05
CA GLY A 364 -24.83 -12.87 -5.46
C GLY A 364 -25.60 -11.55 -5.40
N PHE A 365 -24.92 -10.52 -4.91
CA PHE A 365 -25.41 -9.15 -4.88
C PHE A 365 -24.43 -8.21 -5.58
N LEU A 366 -24.96 -7.21 -6.26
CA LEU A 366 -24.24 -6.02 -6.69
C LEU A 366 -24.74 -4.86 -5.84
N ILE A 367 -23.84 -4.10 -5.25
CA ILE A 367 -24.18 -2.97 -4.39
C ILE A 367 -23.43 -1.76 -4.93
N LEU A 368 -24.18 -0.73 -5.33
CA LEU A 368 -23.60 0.53 -5.79
C LEU A 368 -23.48 1.50 -4.62
N LEU A 369 -22.28 2.03 -4.41
CA LEU A 369 -21.88 2.81 -3.24
C LEU A 369 -21.04 4.01 -3.68
N HIS A 370 -21.16 5.13 -2.98
CA HIS A 370 -20.24 6.25 -3.15
C HIS A 370 -18.82 5.86 -2.67
N SER A 371 -17.76 6.31 -3.36
CA SER A 371 -16.37 5.98 -3.01
C SER A 371 -15.96 6.40 -1.60
N SER A 372 -16.60 7.43 -1.02
CA SER A 372 -16.34 7.88 0.36
C SER A 372 -16.76 6.90 1.45
N TYR A 373 -17.55 5.86 1.13
CA TYR A 373 -17.94 4.84 2.11
C TYR A 373 -16.87 3.79 2.36
N PHE A 374 -15.83 3.78 1.52
CA PHE A 374 -14.62 3.02 1.75
C PHE A 374 -13.63 3.93 2.48
N LEU A 375 -12.94 3.38 3.49
CA LEU A 375 -11.81 4.08 4.10
C LEU A 375 -10.74 4.29 3.02
N THR A 376 -10.69 5.52 2.50
CA THR A 376 -9.57 6.02 1.72
C THR A 376 -8.65 6.67 2.73
N TYR A 377 -7.43 6.16 2.88
CA TYR A 377 -6.39 6.85 3.66
C TYR A 377 -5.82 8.08 2.93
N ASP A 378 -6.50 8.56 1.89
CA ASP A 378 -6.18 9.76 1.13
C ASP A 378 -7.22 10.85 1.42
N ASP A 379 -6.93 11.76 2.35
CA ASP A 379 -7.53 13.09 2.27
C ASP A 379 -6.59 14.17 2.82
N VAL A 380 -5.65 14.60 1.97
CA VAL A 380 -5.28 16.02 1.90
C VAL A 380 -4.96 16.38 0.45
N GLY A 381 -5.96 16.83 -0.30
CA GLY A 381 -5.75 17.83 -1.33
C GLY A 381 -5.57 17.37 -2.79
N SER A 382 -6.13 16.24 -3.21
CA SER A 382 -6.43 16.02 -4.62
C SER A 382 -7.94 15.91 -4.80
N ASP A 383 -8.46 16.55 -5.84
CA ASP A 383 -9.81 16.39 -6.37
C ASP A 383 -10.00 14.92 -6.75
N THR A 384 -10.20 14.06 -5.74
CA THR A 384 -10.52 12.65 -5.94
C THR A 384 -11.82 12.69 -6.70
N LYS A 385 -11.80 12.27 -7.97
CA LYS A 385 -13.02 12.16 -8.75
C LYS A 385 -13.94 11.25 -7.94
N GLU A 386 -14.98 11.84 -7.38
CA GLU A 386 -16.05 11.11 -6.75
C GLU A 386 -16.59 10.13 -7.79
N VAL A 387 -16.56 8.84 -7.47
CA VAL A 387 -16.98 7.78 -8.38
C VAL A 387 -17.94 6.86 -7.69
N LEU A 388 -18.85 6.28 -8.47
CA LEU A 388 -19.74 5.24 -8.00
C LEU A 388 -19.03 3.90 -8.10
N GLN A 389 -18.86 3.25 -6.95
CA GLN A 389 -18.24 1.94 -6.83
C GLN A 389 -19.30 0.84 -6.92
N ALA A 390 -18.99 -0.22 -7.64
CA ALA A 390 -19.79 -1.42 -7.82
C ALA A 390 -19.15 -2.57 -7.04
N LEU A 391 -19.70 -2.86 -5.87
CA LEU A 391 -19.28 -3.94 -4.99
C LEU A 391 -20.09 -5.20 -5.32
N PHE A 392 -19.41 -6.25 -5.78
CA PHE A 392 -19.97 -7.57 -5.96
C PHE A 392 -19.71 -8.42 -4.73
N VAL A 393 -20.73 -9.11 -4.23
CA VAL A 393 -20.67 -9.99 -3.06
C VAL A 393 -21.26 -11.35 -3.42
N PHE A 394 -20.46 -12.41 -3.28
CA PHE A 394 -20.84 -13.78 -3.61
C PHE A 394 -20.53 -14.76 -2.47
N PRO A 395 -21.32 -15.84 -2.32
CA PRO A 395 -21.01 -16.91 -1.36
C PRO A 395 -19.92 -17.87 -1.87
N GLN A 396 -19.59 -17.81 -3.16
CA GLN A 396 -18.59 -18.66 -3.82
C GLN A 396 -17.78 -17.84 -4.80
N SER A 397 -16.48 -18.16 -4.94
CA SER A 397 -15.59 -17.52 -5.90
C SER A 397 -16.15 -17.60 -7.32
N GLN A 398 -16.12 -16.47 -8.04
CA GLN A 398 -16.56 -16.39 -9.43
C GLN A 398 -15.40 -16.59 -10.42
N LEU A 399 -14.18 -16.86 -9.94
CA LEU A 399 -13.03 -17.15 -10.79
C LEU A 399 -13.11 -18.59 -11.32
N VAL A 400 -13.17 -18.75 -12.64
CA VAL A 400 -13.15 -20.07 -13.28
C VAL A 400 -11.75 -20.69 -13.12
N GLN A 401 -11.56 -21.53 -12.11
CA GLN A 401 -10.40 -22.41 -12.05
C GLN A 401 -10.53 -23.51 -13.12
N ARG A 402 -9.57 -23.58 -14.04
CA ARG A 402 -9.39 -24.74 -14.92
C ARG A 402 -8.96 -25.92 -14.06
N GLY A 403 -9.95 -26.70 -13.63
CA GLY A 403 -9.81 -28.06 -13.13
C GLY A 403 -9.14 -28.20 -11.77
N THR A 404 -9.94 -28.37 -10.71
CA THR A 404 -9.84 -29.45 -9.71
C THR A 404 -11.13 -29.40 -8.89
N LYS A 405 -11.87 -30.51 -8.83
CA LYS A 405 -13.12 -30.61 -8.05
C LYS A 405 -12.76 -30.58 -6.55
N PHE A 406 -13.02 -29.47 -5.87
CA PHE A 406 -13.20 -29.46 -4.42
C PHE A 406 -14.69 -29.50 -4.11
N GLY A 407 -15.13 -30.60 -3.50
CA GLY A 407 -16.45 -30.71 -2.90
C GLY A 407 -16.50 -29.81 -1.67
N GLY A 408 -17.07 -28.62 -1.81
CA GLY A 408 -17.37 -27.70 -0.72
C GLY A 408 -18.86 -27.72 -0.40
N THR A 409 -19.18 -27.92 0.88
CA THR A 409 -20.51 -27.74 1.46
C THR A 409 -21.08 -26.39 1.03
N LYS A 410 -22.35 -26.34 0.58
CA LYS A 410 -23.04 -25.09 0.21
C LYS A 410 -23.04 -24.13 1.41
N ALA A 411 -22.11 -23.19 1.47
CA ALA A 411 -22.26 -21.99 2.29
C ALA A 411 -23.36 -21.16 1.64
N ALA A 412 -24.49 -21.05 2.33
CA ALA A 412 -25.61 -20.22 1.91
C ALA A 412 -25.46 -18.84 2.57
N ILE A 413 -25.77 -17.79 1.81
CA ILE A 413 -25.96 -16.44 2.33
C ILE A 413 -27.00 -16.51 3.45
N SER A 414 -26.77 -15.81 4.57
CA SER A 414 -27.74 -15.78 5.68
C SER A 414 -29.13 -15.42 5.15
N PRO A 415 -30.19 -16.15 5.56
CA PRO A 415 -31.57 -15.83 5.15
C PRO A 415 -32.01 -14.42 5.58
N GLU A 416 -31.31 -13.77 6.51
CA GLU A 416 -31.54 -12.37 6.89
C GLU A 416 -31.14 -11.42 5.74
N ILE A 417 -29.96 -11.62 5.13
CA ILE A 417 -29.49 -10.84 3.99
C ILE A 417 -30.42 -11.04 2.78
N LEU A 418 -30.85 -12.28 2.52
CA LEU A 418 -31.78 -12.59 1.44
C LEU A 418 -33.17 -11.95 1.62
N ARG A 419 -33.67 -11.87 2.86
CA ARG A 419 -34.98 -11.26 3.15
C ARG A 419 -35.00 -9.75 2.94
N PHE A 420 -33.89 -9.05 3.20
CA PHE A 420 -33.82 -7.60 3.03
C PHE A 420 -33.72 -7.15 1.56
N PHE A 421 -33.22 -8.00 0.67
CA PHE A 421 -33.08 -7.70 -0.76
C PHE A 421 -34.20 -8.29 -1.65
N GLN A 422 -35.22 -8.92 -1.06
CA GLN A 422 -36.34 -9.57 -1.76
C GLN A 422 -37.65 -8.77 -1.76
N TYR A 423 -37.68 -7.57 -1.16
CA TYR A 423 -38.85 -6.69 -1.16
C TYR A 423 -38.60 -5.42 -1.96
#